data_AF-A0A1W1CU01-F1
#
_entry.id   AF-A0A1W1CU01-F1
#
_cell.length_a   1.000
_cell.length_b   1.000
_cell.length_c   1.000
_cell.angle_alpha   90.00
_cell.angle_beta   90.00
_cell.angle_gamma   90.00
#
_symmetry.space_group_name_H-M   'P 1'
#
loop_
_entity.id
_entity.type
_entity.pdbx_description
1 polymer ?
#
loop_
_entity_poly.entity_id
_entity_poly.type
_entity_poly.pdbx_seq_one_letter_code
_entity_poly.pdbx_strand_id
1 'polypeptide(L)'
;MVKYAENELFSITDFTKQISSLLKNIKNNSIEKIGILKNNRLEVVVLSTEEYSRLKKIEEESNNLKWRYWKDEELDNFGKIAIGLSRHDYDNEDYSKW
;
A
#
# COMPACT_ATOMS: atom_id res chain seq x y z
N MET A 1 -2.00 -6.24 10.71
CA MET A 1 -1.00 -5.28 11.22
C MET A 1 0.38 -5.86 11.00
N VAL A 2 1.34 -5.07 10.52
CA VAL A 2 2.73 -5.54 10.30
C VAL A 2 3.36 -5.87 11.66
N LYS A 3 3.97 -7.05 11.77
CA LYS A 3 4.66 -7.49 12.99
C LYS A 3 6.11 -6.99 12.99
N TYR A 4 6.60 -6.64 14.16
CA TYR A 4 7.99 -6.22 14.40
C TYR A 4 8.65 -7.16 15.39
N ALA A 5 9.91 -7.48 15.16
CA ALA A 5 10.74 -8.11 16.18
C ALA A 5 11.23 -7.06 17.19
N GLU A 6 11.62 -7.50 18.39
CA GLU A 6 12.08 -6.59 19.46
C GLU A 6 13.30 -5.77 19.04
N ASN A 7 14.19 -6.35 18.24
CA ASN A 7 15.39 -5.70 17.71
C ASN A 7 15.12 -4.77 16.51
N GLU A 8 13.85 -4.59 16.12
CA GLU A 8 13.43 -3.69 15.05
C GLU A 8 12.76 -2.42 15.60
N LEU A 9 12.46 -2.36 16.90
CA LEU A 9 11.74 -1.24 17.52
C LEU A 9 12.67 -0.39 18.38
N PHE A 10 12.75 0.90 18.07
CA PHE A 10 13.62 1.83 18.76
C PHE A 10 12.86 3.10 19.13
N SER A 11 13.10 3.63 20.33
CA SER A 11 12.73 5.01 20.61
C SER A 11 13.52 5.96 19.71
N ILE A 12 13.02 7.18 19.48
CA ILE A 12 13.77 8.22 18.73
C ILE A 12 15.17 8.41 19.32
N THR A 13 15.29 8.40 20.65
CA THR A 13 16.57 8.60 21.34
C THR A 13 17.52 7.44 21.14
N ASP A 14 17.04 6.20 21.16
CA ASP A 14 17.89 5.02 20.95
C ASP A 14 18.29 4.87 19.49
N PHE A 15 17.37 5.18 18.57
CA PHE A 15 17.63 5.20 17.14
C PHE A 15 18.76 6.18 16.79
N THR A 16 18.69 7.43 17.28
CA THR A 16 19.70 8.46 16.97
C THR A 16 21.09 8.09 17.48
N LYS A 17 21.21 7.46 18.65
CA LYS A 17 22.49 6.98 19.19
C LYS A 17 23.12 5.88 18.34
N GLN A 18 22.30 5.04 17.71
CA GLN A 18 22.76 3.83 16.99
C GLN A 18 22.61 3.93 15.47
N ILE A 19 22.24 5.11 14.95
CA ILE A 19 21.84 5.30 13.55
C ILE A 19 22.86 4.76 12.56
N SER A 20 24.15 5.01 12.76
CA SER A 20 25.21 4.56 11.87
C SER A 20 25.33 3.03 11.79
N SER A 21 25.09 2.33 12.90
CA SER A 21 25.10 0.85 12.95
C SER A 21 23.83 0.29 12.31
N LEU A 22 22.68 0.86 12.67
CA LEU A 22 21.37 0.48 12.15
C LEU A 22 21.28 0.64 10.62
N LEU A 23 21.79 1.74 10.07
CA LEU A 23 21.83 1.96 8.62
C LEU A 23 22.70 0.92 7.89
N LYS A 24 23.84 0.51 8.48
CA LYS A 24 24.66 -0.58 7.92
C LYS A 24 23.91 -1.91 7.95
N ASN A 25 23.19 -2.18 9.03
CA ASN A 25 22.44 -3.43 9.19
C ASN A 25 21.27 -3.52 8.21
N ILE A 26 20.54 -2.42 7.99
CA ILE A 26 19.51 -2.32 6.94
C ILE A 26 20.14 -2.54 5.56
N LYS A 27 21.23 -1.84 5.25
CA LYS A 27 21.88 -1.94 3.93
C LYS A 27 22.39 -3.34 3.64
N ASN A 28 22.87 -4.06 4.65
CA ASN A 28 23.37 -5.43 4.53
C ASN A 28 22.26 -6.49 4.66
N ASN A 29 20.98 -6.08 4.69
CA ASN A 29 19.82 -6.95 4.88
C ASN A 29 19.87 -7.83 6.15
N SER A 30 20.62 -7.40 7.17
CA SER A 30 20.67 -8.06 8.48
C SER A 30 19.44 -7.72 9.33
N ILE A 31 18.83 -6.56 9.06
CA ILE A 31 17.55 -6.12 9.64
C ILE A 31 16.67 -5.69 8.47
N GLU A 32 15.44 -6.22 8.41
CA GLU A 32 14.50 -5.98 7.31
C GLU A 32 13.96 -4.54 7.36
N LYS A 33 13.57 -4.09 8.56
CA LYS A 33 12.92 -2.80 8.79
C LYS A 33 13.19 -2.30 10.20
N ILE A 34 13.09 -0.98 10.38
CA ILE A 34 13.24 -0.36 11.70
C ILE A 34 12.00 0.49 11.98
N GLY A 35 11.27 0.16 13.03
CA GLY A 35 10.19 0.96 13.57
C GLY A 35 10.70 1.96 14.60
N ILE A 36 10.34 3.23 14.42
CA ILE A 36 10.66 4.32 15.34
C ILE A 36 9.43 4.64 16.18
N LEU A 37 9.60 4.55 17.50
CA LEU A 37 8.57 4.81 18.50
C LEU A 37 8.70 6.25 19.05
N LYS A 38 7.56 6.95 19.15
CA LYS A 38 7.40 8.21 19.89
C LYS A 38 6.27 8.02 20.90
N ASN A 39 6.50 8.37 22.17
CA ASN A 39 5.49 8.20 23.23
C ASN A 39 4.88 6.77 23.26
N ASN A 40 5.72 5.76 23.06
CA ASN A 40 5.35 4.34 22.99
C ASN A 40 4.37 3.96 21.85
N ARG A 41 4.29 4.79 20.80
CA ARG A 41 3.52 4.52 19.59
C ARG A 41 4.45 4.47 18.38
N LEU A 42 4.18 3.54 17.47
CA LEU A 42 4.89 3.44 16.20
C LEU A 42 4.49 4.60 15.30
N GLU A 43 5.44 5.47 14.98
CA GLU A 43 5.19 6.66 14.16
C GLU A 43 5.80 6.54 12.75
N VAL A 44 7.00 5.97 12.66
CA VAL A 44 7.78 5.95 11.41
C VAL A 44 8.43 4.58 11.21
N VAL A 45 8.57 4.18 9.95
CA VAL A 45 9.32 2.97 9.56
C VAL A 45 10.45 3.39 8.63
N VAL A 46 11.65 2.88 8.89
CA VAL A 46 12.82 3.02 8.05
C VAL A 46 13.06 1.71 7.32
N LEU A 47 13.22 1.81 6.00
CA LEU A 47 13.48 0.70 5.09
C LEU A 47 14.69 1.04 4.22
N SER A 48 15.32 0.03 3.62
CA SER A 48 16.30 0.29 2.57
C SER A 48 15.62 0.94 1.37
N THR A 49 16.36 1.77 0.62
CA THR A 49 15.82 2.43 -0.58
C THR A 49 15.36 1.40 -1.61
N GLU A 50 16.10 0.30 -1.76
CA GLU A 50 15.76 -0.80 -2.67
C GLU A 50 14.40 -1.42 -2.32
N GLU A 51 14.18 -1.69 -1.04
CA GLU A 51 12.93 -2.28 -0.57
C GLU A 51 11.75 -1.30 -0.71
N TYR A 52 11.96 -0.03 -0.40
CA TYR A 52 10.96 1.02 -0.65
C TYR A 52 10.59 1.11 -2.14
N SER A 53 11.58 1.10 -3.04
CA SER A 53 11.34 1.13 -4.49
C SER A 53 10.59 -0.11 -4.97
N ARG A 54 10.93 -1.29 -4.44
CA ARG A 54 10.21 -2.55 -4.73
C ARG A 54 8.74 -2.47 -4.34
N LEU A 55 8.46 -2.00 -3.12
CA LEU A 55 7.09 -1.83 -2.63
C LEU A 55 6.31 -0.82 -3.48
N LYS A 56 6.93 0.30 -3.86
CA LYS A 56 6.29 1.30 -4.74
C LYS A 56 5.96 0.77 -6.11
N LYS A 57 6.85 -0.05 -6.70
CA LYS A 57 6.59 -0.69 -7.98
C LYS A 57 5.40 -1.66 -7.91
N ILE A 58 5.32 -2.47 -6.86
CA ILE A 58 4.20 -3.41 -6.65
C ILE A 58 2.88 -2.64 -6.47
N GLU A 59 2.88 -1.55 -5.71
CA GLU A 59 1.70 -0.69 -5.54
C GLU A 59 1.21 -0.12 -6.88
N GLU A 60 2.14 0.38 -7.71
CA GLU A 60 1.84 0.91 -9.04
C GLU A 60 1.28 -0.17 -9.98
N GLU A 61 1.91 -1.35 -10.02
CA GLU A 61 1.44 -2.51 -10.79
C GLU A 61 0.04 -2.95 -10.35
N SER A 62 -0.20 -3.04 -9.04
CA SER A 62 -1.50 -3.39 -8.48
C SER A 62 -2.58 -2.38 -8.85
N ASN A 63 -2.27 -1.08 -8.82
CA ASN A 63 -3.20 -0.04 -9.23
C ASN A 63 -3.50 -0.15 -10.73
N ASN A 64 -2.49 -0.36 -11.57
CA ASN A 64 -2.68 -0.56 -13.00
C ASN A 64 -3.54 -1.79 -13.33
N LEU A 65 -3.35 -2.90 -12.62
CA LEU A 65 -4.19 -4.08 -12.73
C LEU A 65 -5.64 -3.80 -12.32
N LYS A 66 -5.85 -3.02 -11.25
CA LYS A 66 -7.18 -2.57 -10.86
C LYS A 66 -7.84 -1.77 -11.99
N TRP A 67 -7.15 -0.77 -12.55
CA TRP A 67 -7.69 0.00 -13.69
C TRP A 67 -8.02 -0.87 -14.90
N ARG A 68 -7.21 -1.89 -15.19
CA ARG A 68 -7.49 -2.86 -16.26
C ARG A 68 -8.76 -3.66 -15.97
N TYR A 69 -8.91 -4.19 -14.76
CA TYR A 69 -10.10 -4.93 -14.36
C TYR A 69 -11.39 -4.10 -14.55
N TRP A 70 -11.39 -2.84 -14.09
CA TRP A 70 -12.53 -1.93 -14.27
C TRP A 70 -12.82 -1.65 -15.75
N LYS A 71 -11.80 -1.47 -16.58
CA LYS A 71 -12.00 -1.28 -18.03
C LYS A 71 -12.62 -2.51 -18.70
N ASP A 72 -12.14 -3.70 -18.35
CA ASP A 72 -12.62 -4.95 -18.94
C ASP A 72 -14.09 -5.21 -18.54
N GLU A 73 -14.46 -4.92 -17.29
CA GLU A 73 -15.84 -5.04 -16.78
C GLU A 73 -16.80 -4.02 -17.42
N GLU A 74 -16.39 -2.76 -17.56
CA GLU A 74 -17.16 -1.73 -18.27
C GLU A 74 -17.38 -2.12 -19.74
N LEU A 75 -16.35 -2.60 -20.44
CA LEU A 75 -16.46 -3.04 -21.83
C LEU A 75 -17.40 -4.24 -22.00
N ASP A 76 -17.39 -5.19 -21.06
CA ASP A 76 -18.32 -6.32 -21.05
C ASP A 76 -19.77 -5.85 -20.84
N ASN A 77 -19.98 -4.87 -19.94
CA ASN A 77 -21.28 -4.24 -19.75
C ASN A 77 -21.76 -3.50 -21.01
N PHE A 78 -20.90 -2.72 -21.66
CA PHE A 78 -21.24 -2.09 -22.95
C PHE A 78 -21.62 -3.12 -24.01
N GLY A 79 -20.85 -4.22 -24.10
CA GLY A 79 -21.14 -5.34 -25.00
C GLY A 79 -22.53 -5.92 -24.77
N LYS A 80 -22.87 -6.22 -23.50
CA LYS A 80 -24.19 -6.74 -23.08
C LYS A 80 -25.34 -5.77 -23.37
N ILE A 81 -25.12 -4.47 -23.21
CA ILE A 81 -26.11 -3.42 -23.55
C ILE A 81 -26.34 -3.39 -25.05
N ALA A 82 -25.28 -3.39 -25.87
CA ALA A 82 -25.37 -3.29 -27.33
C ALA A 82 -26.12 -4.46 -27.98
N ILE A 83 -26.04 -5.66 -27.39
CA ILE A 83 -26.74 -6.86 -27.86
C ILE A 83 -28.08 -7.13 -27.15
N GLY A 84 -28.54 -6.21 -26.31
CA GLY A 84 -29.85 -6.29 -25.65
C GLY A 84 -29.97 -7.36 -24.56
N LEU A 85 -28.85 -7.83 -23.99
CA LEU A 85 -28.82 -8.84 -22.93
C LEU A 85 -28.71 -8.26 -21.51
N SER A 86 -28.47 -6.95 -21.38
CA SER A 86 -28.40 -6.29 -20.08
C SER A 86 -29.80 -6.19 -19.43
N ARG A 87 -30.01 -6.90 -18.30
CA ARG A 87 -31.14 -6.66 -17.41
C ARG A 87 -30.81 -5.45 -16.55
N HIS A 88 -31.37 -4.31 -16.90
CA HIS A 88 -31.22 -3.09 -16.12
C HIS A 88 -32.13 -3.14 -14.89
N ASP A 89 -31.58 -3.55 -13.76
CA ASP A 89 -32.07 -3.10 -12.45
C ASP A 89 -31.38 -1.76 -12.14
N TYR A 90 -31.73 -0.71 -12.89
CA TYR A 90 -31.36 0.64 -12.47
C TYR A 90 -32.16 0.94 -11.21
N ASP A 91 -31.46 1.00 -10.08
CA ASP A 91 -32.03 1.58 -8.87
C ASP A 91 -32.62 2.95 -9.21
N ASN A 92 -33.88 3.09 -8.86
CA ASN A 92 -34.77 4.20 -9.20
C ASN A 92 -34.43 5.43 -8.33
N GLU A 93 -33.14 5.78 -8.22
CA GLU A 93 -32.70 6.93 -7.43
C GLU A 93 -32.77 8.20 -8.28
N ASP A 94 -33.75 9.04 -7.92
CA ASP A 94 -33.99 10.35 -8.52
C ASP A 94 -32.96 11.37 -8.05
N TYR A 95 -31.91 11.55 -8.84
CA TYR A 95 -30.85 12.55 -8.61
C TYR A 95 -31.27 14.00 -8.88
N SER A 96 -32.55 14.27 -9.21
CA SER A 96 -33.04 15.65 -9.37
C SER A 96 -33.26 16.41 -8.05
N LYS A 97 -32.91 15.79 -6.91
CA LYS A 97 -33.10 16.35 -5.56
C LYS A 97 -31.83 16.87 -4.87
N TRP A 98 -30.74 17.08 -5.59
CA TRP A 98 -29.58 17.84 -5.08
C TRP A 98 -29.41 19.17 -5.79
#